data_AF-E4PSJ5-F1
#
_entry.id   AF-E4PSJ5-F1
#
_cell.length_a   1.000
_cell.length_b   1.000
_cell.length_c   1.000
_cell.angle_alpha   90.00
_cell.angle_beta   90.00
_cell.angle_gamma   90.00
#
_symmetry.space_group_name_H-M   'P 1'
#
loop_
_entity.id
_entity.type
_entity.pdbx_description
1 polymer ?
#
loop_
_entity_poly.entity_id
_entity_poly.type
_entity_poly.pdbx_seq_one_letter_code
_entity_poly.pdbx_strand_id
1 'polypeptide(L)'
;MSTLGGITIAGVVSGVVTYKIVNKVDRSKHPVLVKQLKKAIYNDDKTECLEIGYFKNSHGEIQIEKFPETVNKVPKNLPKQITSLNRAFHLNLNSQIINLDKWDTSNITNMSVMFSVAEKFNQDISKWNTSNVTDISSMFTGAQKFNQDISSWDVSNLTNMHSMFYEAKNFNQNLSSWDVSRVINMNGMFYGAKSFNQDLSNWDTRNLSKNVHTENVITYTGWTNFNKDAHPDFKGNKLPRFPK
;
A
#
# COMPACT_ATOMS: atom_id res chain seq x y z
N MET A 1 18.32 -18.64 16.01
CA MET A 1 17.65 -17.40 16.45
C MET A 1 16.78 -16.88 15.31
N SER A 2 15.46 -16.95 15.45
CA SER A 2 14.51 -16.02 14.80
C SER A 2 13.10 -16.29 15.34
N THR A 3 12.82 -15.75 16.52
CA THR A 3 11.44 -15.52 16.96
C THR A 3 10.93 -14.28 16.22
N LEU A 4 10.07 -14.48 15.22
CA LEU A 4 9.28 -13.40 14.62
C LEU A 4 7.80 -13.75 14.82
N GLY A 5 7.12 -12.91 15.59
CA GLY A 5 5.71 -13.08 15.94
C GLY A 5 5.45 -13.09 17.45
N GLY A 6 6.11 -12.22 18.22
CA GLY A 6 5.79 -11.99 19.62
C GLY A 6 4.91 -10.75 19.78
N ILE A 7 3.67 -10.93 20.21
CA ILE A 7 2.79 -9.86 20.69
C ILE A 7 3.37 -9.41 22.05
N THR A 8 3.70 -8.12 22.21
CA THR A 8 3.96 -7.55 23.54
C THR A 8 2.98 -6.42 23.79
N ILE A 9 2.21 -6.56 24.86
CA ILE A 9 1.27 -5.55 25.36
C ILE A 9 2.11 -4.39 25.87
N ALA A 10 2.05 -3.22 25.23
CA ALA A 10 2.49 -1.98 25.84
C ALA A 10 1.30 -1.43 26.66
N GLY A 11 1.56 -1.08 27.92
CA GLY A 11 0.54 -0.94 28.96
C GLY A 11 -0.57 0.08 28.69
N VAL A 12 -1.61 -0.04 29.52
CA VAL A 12 -2.81 0.80 29.49
C VAL A 12 -2.48 2.22 29.95
N VAL A 13 -2.66 3.21 29.09
CA VAL A 13 -2.86 4.60 29.50
C VAL A 13 -4.11 5.11 28.78
N SER A 14 -5.07 5.60 29.59
CA SER A 14 -6.28 6.34 29.20
C SER A 14 -7.34 5.66 28.30
N GLY A 15 -7.53 4.34 28.37
CA GLY A 15 -8.75 3.70 27.83
C GLY A 15 -8.86 3.65 26.30
N VAL A 16 -7.79 3.97 25.58
CA VAL A 16 -7.66 3.70 24.14
C VAL A 16 -6.71 2.52 23.98
N VAL A 17 -7.23 1.36 23.59
CA VAL A 17 -6.39 0.23 23.16
C VAL A 17 -5.73 0.67 21.85
N THR A 18 -4.48 1.13 21.94
CA THR A 18 -3.68 1.40 20.75
C THR A 18 -2.99 0.10 20.34
N TYR A 19 -3.53 -0.55 19.31
CA TYR A 19 -2.84 -1.65 18.66
C TYR A 19 -1.64 -1.08 17.90
N LYS A 20 -0.43 -1.18 18.45
CA LYS A 20 0.78 -0.97 17.64
C LYS A 20 0.98 -2.21 16.79
N ILE A 21 0.58 -2.15 15.53
CA ILE A 21 1.13 -3.05 14.51
C ILE A 21 2.62 -2.69 14.39
N VAL A 22 3.48 -3.41 15.13
CA VAL A 22 4.94 -3.27 15.06
C VAL A 22 5.46 -4.04 13.85
N ASN A 23 4.99 -3.70 12.66
CA ASN A 23 5.77 -3.91 11.46
C ASN A 23 6.44 -2.58 11.18
N LYS A 24 7.70 -2.44 11.63
CA LYS A 24 8.54 -1.31 11.26
C LYS A 24 8.63 -1.33 9.74
N VAL A 25 7.86 -0.46 9.09
CA VAL A 25 8.11 -0.02 7.72
C VAL A 25 9.61 0.23 7.61
N ASP A 26 10.30 -0.57 6.79
CA ASP A 26 11.77 -0.55 6.70
C ASP A 26 12.22 0.79 6.14
N ARG A 27 12.61 1.70 7.05
CA ARG A 27 12.99 3.07 6.72
C ARG A 27 14.18 3.14 5.77
N SER A 28 15.00 2.09 5.69
CA SER A 28 16.18 2.04 4.80
C SER A 28 15.79 1.93 3.32
N LYS A 29 14.57 1.49 3.02
CA LYS A 29 14.06 1.31 1.65
C LYS A 29 13.19 2.47 1.16
N HIS A 30 12.93 3.47 2.00
CA HIS A 30 12.08 4.60 1.62
C HIS A 30 12.89 5.77 1.10
N PRO A 31 12.38 6.48 0.08
CA PRO A 31 13.02 7.69 -0.40
C PRO A 31 13.20 8.68 0.74
N VAL A 32 14.40 9.22 0.88
CA VAL A 32 14.71 10.25 1.88
C VAL A 32 14.62 11.63 1.27
N LEU A 33 14.32 12.64 2.10
CA LEU A 33 14.31 14.03 1.66
C LEU A 33 15.72 14.46 1.24
N VAL A 34 15.83 14.98 0.01
CA VAL A 34 17.07 15.57 -0.52
C VAL A 34 16.97 17.09 -0.56
N LYS A 35 15.84 17.64 -1.04
CA LYS A 35 15.63 19.09 -1.11
C LYS A 35 14.18 19.45 -0.88
N GLN A 36 13.91 20.26 0.13
CA GLN A 36 12.60 20.87 0.31
C GLN A 36 12.28 21.82 -0.84
N LEU A 37 11.12 21.66 -1.47
CA LEU A 37 10.68 22.56 -2.55
C LEU A 37 9.53 23.47 -2.08
N LYS A 38 8.58 22.91 -1.32
CA LYS A 38 7.48 23.67 -0.70
C LYS A 38 7.09 23.03 0.63
N LYS A 39 6.95 23.82 1.69
CA LYS A 39 6.44 23.32 2.99
C LYS A 39 4.93 23.28 3.00
N ALA A 40 4.35 22.27 3.65
CA ALA A 40 2.91 22.19 3.84
C ALA A 40 2.42 23.24 4.85
N ILE A 41 1.21 23.74 4.63
CA ILE A 41 0.50 24.64 5.56
C ILE A 41 -0.79 23.95 5.97
N TYR A 42 -1.11 24.03 7.27
CA TYR A 42 -2.25 23.39 7.89
C TYR A 42 -3.04 24.41 8.71
N ASN A 43 -4.29 24.09 9.03
CA ASN A 43 -5.01 24.76 10.10
C ASN A 43 -4.44 24.36 11.49
N ASP A 44 -4.84 25.08 12.54
CA ASP A 44 -4.24 24.99 13.87
C ASP A 44 -4.29 23.58 14.48
N ASP A 45 -5.40 22.85 14.27
CA ASP A 45 -5.59 21.49 14.78
C ASP A 45 -5.06 20.37 13.86
N LYS A 46 -4.48 20.75 12.70
CA LYS A 46 -3.94 19.85 11.69
C LYS A 46 -4.96 18.85 11.12
N THR A 47 -6.22 19.23 11.01
CA THR A 47 -7.26 18.44 10.33
C THR A 47 -7.42 18.81 8.85
N GLU A 48 -7.00 20.01 8.45
CA GLU A 48 -7.06 20.49 7.07
C GLU A 48 -5.67 20.89 6.57
N CYS A 49 -5.28 20.35 5.41
CA CYS A 49 -4.15 20.87 4.66
C CYS A 49 -4.63 22.03 3.79
N LEU A 50 -4.07 23.22 4.05
CA LEU A 50 -4.36 24.45 3.30
C LEU A 50 -3.45 24.56 2.07
N GLU A 51 -2.18 24.15 2.22
CA GLU A 51 -1.23 24.06 1.11
C GLU A 51 -0.44 22.76 1.16
N ILE A 52 -0.40 22.04 0.03
CA ILE A 52 0.36 20.79 -0.09
C ILE A 52 1.87 21.11 -0.14
N GLY A 53 2.60 20.52 0.81
CA GLY A 53 4.06 20.50 0.81
C GLY A 53 4.61 19.33 -0.01
N TYR A 54 5.78 19.53 -0.60
CA TYR A 54 6.49 18.51 -1.37
C TYR A 54 8.00 18.81 -1.45
N PHE A 55 8.78 17.78 -1.72
CA PHE A 55 10.24 17.81 -1.73
C PHE A 55 10.78 16.89 -2.84
N LYS A 56 12.02 17.14 -3.27
CA LYS A 56 12.76 16.19 -4.10
C LYS A 56 13.37 15.11 -3.21
N ASN A 57 13.11 13.85 -3.51
CA ASN A 57 13.62 12.71 -2.74
C ASN A 57 14.90 12.09 -3.36
N SER A 58 15.47 11.09 -2.69
CA SER A 58 16.69 10.39 -3.11
C SER A 58 16.58 9.59 -4.41
N HIS A 59 15.36 9.31 -4.88
CA HIS A 59 15.11 8.69 -6.18
C HIS A 59 14.88 9.72 -7.29
N GLY A 60 15.01 11.02 -6.98
CA GLY A 60 14.79 12.09 -7.94
C GLY A 60 13.33 12.46 -8.19
N GLU A 61 12.38 11.80 -7.52
CA GLU A 61 10.95 12.09 -7.60
C GLU A 61 10.63 13.40 -6.87
N ILE A 62 9.54 14.06 -7.28
CA ILE A 62 8.91 15.11 -6.48
C ILE A 62 7.84 14.44 -5.63
N GLN A 63 8.15 14.26 -4.34
CA GLN A 63 7.32 13.54 -3.38
C GLN A 63 6.55 14.49 -2.49
N ILE A 64 5.27 14.17 -2.26
CA ILE A 64 4.43 14.88 -1.31
C ILE A 64 4.92 14.70 0.14
N GLU A 65 4.80 15.73 0.97
CA GLU A 65 5.03 15.58 2.41
C GLU A 65 3.97 14.64 3.02
N LYS A 66 4.39 13.77 3.96
CA LYS A 66 3.44 12.99 4.75
C LYS A 66 2.51 13.96 5.49
N PHE A 67 1.21 13.77 5.35
CA PHE A 67 0.21 14.52 6.11
C PHE A 67 0.17 14.06 7.58
N PRO A 68 -0.12 14.97 8.53
CA PRO A 68 -0.53 14.58 9.88
C PRO A 68 -1.66 13.55 9.85
N GLU A 69 -1.65 12.65 10.82
CA GLU A 69 -2.57 11.50 10.88
C GLU A 69 -4.04 11.93 11.03
N THR A 70 -4.25 13.16 11.52
CA THR A 70 -5.53 13.83 11.72
C THR A 70 -6.11 14.45 10.46
N VAL A 71 -5.32 14.67 9.39
CA VAL A 71 -5.79 15.36 8.18
C VAL A 71 -6.92 14.58 7.51
N ASN A 72 -8.06 15.23 7.36
CA ASN A 72 -9.27 14.71 6.71
C ASN A 72 -9.78 15.61 5.59
N LYS A 73 -9.04 16.67 5.24
CA LYS A 73 -9.34 17.56 4.12
C LYS A 73 -8.04 18.04 3.48
N VAL A 74 -7.99 17.95 2.16
CA VAL A 74 -6.84 18.40 1.36
C VAL A 74 -7.30 19.41 0.28
N PRO A 75 -6.38 20.18 -0.31
CA PRO A 75 -6.71 21.01 -1.46
C PRO A 75 -7.20 20.14 -2.63
N LYS A 76 -8.17 20.66 -3.40
CA LYS A 76 -8.78 19.95 -4.54
C LYS A 76 -7.78 19.60 -5.64
N ASN A 77 -6.79 20.46 -5.84
CA ASN A 77 -5.80 20.31 -6.89
C ASN A 77 -4.51 19.74 -6.31
N LEU A 78 -4.12 18.56 -6.77
CA LEU A 78 -2.78 18.03 -6.56
C LEU A 78 -1.79 18.82 -7.44
N PRO A 79 -0.69 19.39 -6.89
CA PRO A 79 0.32 20.06 -7.70
C PRO A 79 0.87 19.13 -8.80
N LYS A 80 0.72 19.54 -10.07
CA LYS A 80 1.01 18.70 -11.26
C LYS A 80 2.42 18.12 -11.33
N GLN A 81 3.38 18.76 -10.68
CA GLN A 81 4.77 18.34 -10.65
C GLN A 81 5.04 17.22 -9.64
N ILE A 82 4.11 16.91 -8.73
CA ILE A 82 4.24 15.77 -7.83
C ILE A 82 4.15 14.49 -8.66
N THR A 83 5.13 13.61 -8.47
CA THR A 83 5.19 12.30 -9.11
C THR A 83 5.10 11.16 -8.10
N SER A 84 5.21 11.46 -6.79
CA SER A 84 5.23 10.45 -5.73
C SER A 84 4.29 10.81 -4.59
N LEU A 85 3.33 9.93 -4.35
CA LEU A 85 2.42 9.94 -3.19
C LEU A 85 2.94 9.03 -2.06
N ASN A 86 4.22 8.64 -2.12
CA ASN A 86 4.83 7.77 -1.12
C ASN A 86 4.54 8.28 0.30
N ARG A 87 3.91 7.42 1.11
CA ARG A 87 3.56 7.67 2.52
C ARG A 87 2.62 8.83 2.80
N ALA A 88 1.94 9.42 1.81
CA ALA A 88 1.16 10.64 1.98
C ALA A 88 0.19 10.58 3.18
N PHE A 89 -0.56 9.48 3.32
CA PHE A 89 -1.55 9.26 4.37
C PHE A 89 -1.22 8.06 5.27
N HIS A 90 0.06 7.73 5.43
CA HIS A 90 0.48 6.67 6.32
C HIS A 90 -0.01 6.96 7.75
N LEU A 91 -0.65 5.98 8.40
CA LEU A 91 -1.30 6.07 9.73
C LEU A 91 -2.50 7.03 9.79
N ASN A 92 -3.10 7.44 8.66
CA ASN A 92 -4.25 8.33 8.69
C ASN A 92 -5.44 7.74 9.46
N LEU A 93 -6.08 8.55 10.31
CA LEU A 93 -7.10 8.11 11.26
C LEU A 93 -8.52 8.20 10.72
N ASN A 94 -8.71 8.67 9.48
CA ASN A 94 -10.01 9.01 8.93
C ASN A 94 -10.50 7.96 7.91
N SER A 95 -11.81 7.78 7.84
CA SER A 95 -12.43 6.91 6.82
C SER A 95 -12.55 7.57 5.45
N GLN A 96 -12.63 8.90 5.43
CA GLN A 96 -12.67 9.75 4.25
C GLN A 96 -11.78 10.98 4.43
N ILE A 97 -11.26 11.46 3.32
CA ILE A 97 -10.45 12.66 3.16
C ILE A 97 -11.14 13.52 2.09
N ILE A 98 -11.71 14.64 2.53
CA ILE A 98 -12.44 15.60 1.70
C ILE A 98 -11.52 16.11 0.59
N ASN A 99 -12.05 16.12 -0.64
CA ASN A 99 -11.40 16.49 -1.91
C ASN A 99 -10.34 15.52 -2.44
N LEU A 100 -10.03 14.41 -1.75
CA LEU A 100 -9.07 13.44 -2.25
C LEU A 100 -9.50 12.81 -3.59
N ASP A 101 -10.81 12.67 -3.81
CA ASP A 101 -11.43 12.20 -5.05
C ASP A 101 -11.23 13.16 -6.24
N LYS A 102 -10.77 14.39 -5.99
CA LYS A 102 -10.55 15.41 -7.02
C LYS A 102 -9.12 15.42 -7.56
N TRP A 103 -8.21 14.68 -6.95
CA TRP A 103 -6.82 14.66 -7.38
C TRP A 103 -6.67 14.00 -8.75
N ASP A 104 -5.99 14.70 -9.66
CA ASP A 104 -5.48 14.13 -10.89
C ASP A 104 -4.20 13.34 -10.60
N THR A 105 -4.28 12.01 -10.65
CA THR A 105 -3.15 11.11 -10.38
C THR A 105 -2.40 10.68 -11.64
N SER A 106 -2.69 11.27 -12.80
CA SER A 106 -2.09 10.86 -14.08
C SER A 106 -0.55 10.98 -14.14
N ASN A 107 0.06 11.85 -13.34
CA ASN A 107 1.53 12.00 -13.28
C ASN A 107 2.19 11.16 -12.18
N ILE A 108 1.43 10.39 -11.41
CA ILE A 108 1.97 9.66 -10.26
C ILE A 108 2.61 8.36 -10.72
N THR A 109 3.86 8.14 -10.29
CA THR A 109 4.63 6.93 -10.57
C THR A 109 4.78 6.05 -9.32
N ASN A 110 4.57 6.60 -8.12
CA ASN A 110 4.80 5.91 -6.86
C ASN A 110 3.69 6.21 -5.84
N MET A 111 2.98 5.17 -5.40
CA MET A 111 1.95 5.25 -4.34
C MET A 111 2.27 4.34 -3.15
N SER A 112 3.51 3.89 -3.04
CA SER A 112 3.92 2.98 -1.97
C SER A 112 3.65 3.55 -0.58
N VAL A 113 3.14 2.71 0.33
CA VAL A 113 2.84 3.04 1.74
C VAL A 113 1.81 4.16 1.92
N MET A 114 1.12 4.62 0.86
CA MET A 114 0.26 5.80 0.92
C MET A 114 -0.82 5.73 2.00
N PHE A 115 -1.49 4.59 2.19
CA PHE A 115 -2.53 4.36 3.21
C PHE A 115 -2.14 3.25 4.21
N SER A 116 -0.85 2.98 4.35
CA SER A 116 -0.37 1.95 5.27
C SER A 116 -0.77 2.32 6.71
N VAL A 117 -1.42 1.37 7.40
CA VAL A 117 -1.96 1.47 8.76
C VAL A 117 -3.04 2.55 8.91
N ALA A 118 -3.66 2.98 7.80
CA ALA A 118 -4.85 3.82 7.84
C ALA A 118 -6.10 2.95 8.10
N GLU A 119 -6.23 2.45 9.34
CA GLU A 119 -7.14 1.34 9.68
C GLU A 119 -8.61 1.60 9.29
N LYS A 120 -9.05 2.86 9.34
CA LYS A 120 -10.43 3.27 9.03
C LYS A 120 -10.67 3.64 7.58
N PHE A 121 -9.61 3.86 6.79
CA PHE A 121 -9.72 4.37 5.43
C PHE A 121 -10.53 3.41 4.55
N ASN A 122 -11.58 3.92 3.89
CA ASN A 122 -12.43 3.15 2.98
C ASN A 122 -13.13 4.08 1.97
N GLN A 123 -12.45 5.15 1.54
CA GLN A 123 -12.99 6.10 0.56
C GLN A 123 -12.79 5.59 -0.86
N ASP A 124 -13.79 5.77 -1.71
CA ASP A 124 -13.73 5.44 -3.14
C ASP A 124 -12.59 6.21 -3.83
N ILE A 125 -11.70 5.45 -4.46
CA ILE A 125 -10.54 5.89 -5.25
C ILE A 125 -10.49 5.16 -6.60
N SER A 126 -11.60 4.57 -7.04
CA SER A 126 -11.73 3.82 -8.30
C SER A 126 -11.40 4.65 -9.55
N LYS A 127 -11.55 5.98 -9.46
CA LYS A 127 -11.31 6.95 -10.54
C LYS A 127 -9.86 7.40 -10.68
N TRP A 128 -8.97 6.98 -9.78
CA TRP A 128 -7.56 7.32 -9.91
C TRP A 128 -6.95 6.67 -11.14
N ASN A 129 -6.19 7.47 -11.89
CA ASN A 129 -5.35 6.97 -12.96
C ASN A 129 -4.09 6.36 -12.35
N THR A 130 -3.87 5.07 -12.60
CA THR A 130 -2.68 4.31 -12.15
C THR A 130 -1.78 3.88 -13.29
N SER A 131 -2.07 4.27 -14.54
CA SER A 131 -1.35 3.81 -15.73
C SER A 131 0.15 4.13 -15.73
N ASN A 132 0.59 5.18 -15.03
CA ASN A 132 2.02 5.52 -14.89
C ASN A 132 2.67 5.00 -13.60
N VAL A 133 1.89 4.37 -12.72
CA VAL A 133 2.38 3.89 -11.43
C VAL A 133 3.21 2.63 -11.64
N THR A 134 4.37 2.57 -10.97
CA THR A 134 5.27 1.40 -10.99
C THR A 134 5.37 0.71 -9.63
N ASP A 135 5.08 1.42 -8.54
CA ASP A 135 5.18 0.90 -7.17
C ASP A 135 3.95 1.27 -6.31
N ILE A 136 3.24 0.24 -5.84
CA ILE A 136 2.13 0.32 -4.87
C ILE A 136 2.39 -0.53 -3.62
N SER A 137 3.66 -0.86 -3.36
CA SER A 137 4.05 -1.68 -2.24
C SER A 137 3.53 -1.12 -0.92
N SER A 138 2.94 -2.01 -0.12
CA SER A 138 2.37 -1.72 1.20
C SER A 138 1.32 -0.61 1.23
N MET A 139 0.72 -0.24 0.09
CA MET A 139 -0.22 0.89 0.01
C MET A 139 -1.39 0.76 0.99
N PHE A 140 -1.94 -0.44 1.18
CA PHE A 140 -3.05 -0.73 2.10
C PHE A 140 -2.68 -1.69 3.23
N THR A 141 -1.39 -1.86 3.53
CA THR A 141 -0.96 -2.70 4.65
C THR A 141 -1.62 -2.25 5.94
N GLY A 142 -2.40 -3.11 6.61
CA GLY A 142 -3.09 -2.78 7.85
C GLY A 142 -4.27 -1.82 7.69
N ALA A 143 -4.70 -1.48 6.48
CA ALA A 143 -5.92 -0.71 6.23
C ALA A 143 -7.15 -1.60 6.43
N GLN A 144 -7.44 -1.93 7.70
CA GLN A 144 -8.34 -3.03 8.08
C GLN A 144 -9.76 -2.90 7.48
N LYS A 145 -10.26 -1.67 7.27
CA LYS A 145 -11.59 -1.39 6.72
C LYS A 145 -11.63 -1.20 5.20
N PHE A 146 -10.49 -1.11 4.53
CA PHE A 146 -10.46 -0.85 3.09
C PHE A 146 -11.06 -2.03 2.31
N ASN A 147 -12.08 -1.74 1.50
CA ASN A 147 -12.74 -2.72 0.62
C ASN A 147 -13.39 -2.02 -0.59
N GLN A 148 -12.79 -0.94 -1.10
CA GLN A 148 -13.31 -0.25 -2.29
C GLN A 148 -12.90 -0.95 -3.57
N ASP A 149 -13.78 -0.93 -4.56
CA ASP A 149 -13.52 -1.49 -5.88
C ASP A 149 -12.39 -0.72 -6.58
N ILE A 150 -11.34 -1.46 -6.94
CA ILE A 150 -10.14 -0.99 -7.65
C ILE A 150 -9.83 -1.90 -8.85
N SER A 151 -10.83 -2.68 -9.29
CA SER A 151 -10.72 -3.56 -10.46
C SER A 151 -10.47 -2.80 -11.76
N SER A 152 -10.82 -1.50 -11.79
CA SER A 152 -10.62 -0.56 -12.90
C SER A 152 -9.21 0.02 -13.00
N TRP A 153 -8.34 -0.18 -12.00
CA TRP A 153 -6.98 0.34 -12.05
C TRP A 153 -6.16 -0.34 -13.13
N ASP A 154 -5.46 0.47 -13.93
CA ASP A 154 -4.43 -0.04 -14.83
C ASP A 154 -3.16 -0.35 -14.03
N VAL A 155 -2.87 -1.65 -13.91
CA VAL A 155 -1.75 -2.19 -13.16
C VAL A 155 -0.62 -2.71 -14.05
N SER A 156 -0.75 -2.58 -15.37
CA SER A 156 0.14 -3.19 -16.36
C SER A 156 1.59 -2.69 -16.27
N ASN A 157 1.81 -1.48 -15.74
CA ASN A 157 3.14 -0.91 -15.53
C ASN A 157 3.75 -1.19 -14.14
N LEU A 158 3.02 -1.86 -13.25
CA LEU A 158 3.50 -2.14 -11.89
C LEU A 158 4.59 -3.20 -11.89
N THR A 159 5.64 -2.93 -11.13
CA THR A 159 6.74 -3.88 -10.88
C THR A 159 6.72 -4.36 -9.43
N ASN A 160 6.16 -3.58 -8.50
CA ASN A 160 6.18 -3.89 -7.08
C ASN A 160 4.79 -3.78 -6.42
N MET A 161 4.28 -4.92 -5.94
CA MET A 161 3.03 -5.08 -5.18
C MET A 161 3.27 -5.67 -3.78
N HIS A 162 4.52 -5.65 -3.30
CA HIS A 162 4.90 -6.22 -2.01
C HIS A 162 3.97 -5.76 -0.88
N SER A 163 3.40 -6.71 -0.13
CA SER A 163 2.55 -6.47 1.05
C SER A 163 1.35 -5.53 0.82
N MET A 164 0.90 -5.31 -0.42
CA MET A 164 -0.12 -4.29 -0.75
C MET A 164 -1.36 -4.36 0.15
N PHE A 165 -1.89 -5.55 0.42
CA PHE A 165 -3.07 -5.82 1.25
C PHE A 165 -2.75 -6.62 2.52
N TYR A 166 -1.48 -6.63 2.95
CA TYR A 166 -1.08 -7.32 4.18
C TYR A 166 -1.93 -6.84 5.37
N GLU A 167 -2.62 -7.73 6.07
CA GLU A 167 -3.55 -7.42 7.18
C GLU A 167 -4.70 -6.44 6.82
N ALA A 168 -5.02 -6.26 5.53
CA ALA A 168 -6.22 -5.56 5.09
C ALA A 168 -7.44 -6.48 5.23
N LYS A 169 -7.85 -6.72 6.48
CA LYS A 169 -8.76 -7.82 6.87
C LYS A 169 -10.05 -7.90 6.07
N ASN A 170 -10.66 -6.76 5.73
CA ASN A 170 -11.94 -6.70 5.03
C ASN A 170 -11.84 -6.71 3.50
N PHE A 171 -10.64 -6.62 2.93
CA PHE A 171 -10.47 -6.49 1.49
C PHE A 171 -10.89 -7.79 0.77
N ASN A 172 -11.82 -7.71 -0.18
CA ASN A 172 -12.31 -8.85 -0.94
C ASN A 172 -12.83 -8.47 -2.34
N GLN A 173 -12.19 -7.50 -3.00
CA GLN A 173 -12.60 -7.06 -4.34
C GLN A 173 -12.00 -7.93 -5.43
N ASN A 174 -12.74 -8.15 -6.52
CA ASN A 174 -12.32 -8.98 -7.65
C ASN A 174 -11.19 -8.30 -8.43
N LEU A 175 -10.00 -8.92 -8.45
CA LEU A 175 -8.81 -8.43 -9.14
C LEU A 175 -8.42 -9.31 -10.34
N SER A 176 -9.31 -10.20 -10.81
CA SER A 176 -9.01 -11.14 -11.91
C SER A 176 -8.65 -10.45 -13.24
N SER A 177 -9.07 -9.20 -13.43
CA SER A 177 -8.79 -8.37 -14.62
C SER A 177 -7.40 -7.73 -14.63
N TRP A 178 -6.68 -7.76 -13.51
CA TRP A 178 -5.37 -7.11 -13.39
C TRP A 178 -4.30 -7.81 -14.22
N ASP A 179 -3.65 -7.06 -15.11
CA ASP A 179 -2.44 -7.51 -15.80
C ASP A 179 -1.23 -7.36 -14.88
N VAL A 180 -0.85 -8.45 -14.22
CA VAL A 180 0.31 -8.50 -13.31
C VAL A 180 1.58 -9.03 -14.00
N SER A 181 1.58 -9.14 -15.33
CA SER A 181 2.69 -9.76 -16.08
C SER A 181 4.03 -9.07 -15.88
N ARG A 182 4.06 -7.78 -15.52
CA ARG A 182 5.30 -7.01 -15.25
C ARG A 182 5.70 -6.95 -13.78
N VAL A 183 4.89 -7.52 -12.90
CA VAL A 183 5.17 -7.54 -11.46
C VAL A 183 6.34 -8.48 -11.19
N ILE A 184 7.37 -7.95 -10.54
CA ILE A 184 8.55 -8.71 -10.13
C ILE A 184 8.54 -9.06 -8.64
N ASN A 185 7.68 -8.43 -7.83
CA ASN A 185 7.57 -8.69 -6.40
C ASN A 185 6.13 -8.50 -5.87
N MET A 186 5.54 -9.57 -5.35
CA MET A 186 4.24 -9.55 -4.65
C MET A 186 4.28 -10.34 -3.33
N ASN A 187 5.46 -10.44 -2.70
CA ASN A 187 5.61 -11.16 -1.43
C ASN A 187 4.66 -10.60 -0.36
N GLY A 188 3.92 -11.50 0.31
CA GLY A 188 3.01 -11.14 1.41
C GLY A 188 1.79 -10.31 1.02
N MET A 189 1.48 -10.19 -0.28
CA MET A 189 0.44 -9.27 -0.78
C MET A 189 -0.90 -9.42 -0.07
N PHE A 190 -1.37 -10.65 0.22
CA PHE A 190 -2.64 -10.92 0.91
C PHE A 190 -2.48 -11.60 2.27
N TYR A 191 -1.27 -11.63 2.85
CA TYR A 191 -1.07 -12.23 4.16
C TYR A 191 -1.95 -11.53 5.21
N GLY A 192 -2.82 -12.26 5.90
CA GLY A 192 -3.74 -11.69 6.89
C GLY A 192 -4.94 -10.91 6.30
N ALA A 193 -5.12 -10.84 4.98
CA ALA A 193 -6.32 -10.33 4.33
C ALA A 193 -7.49 -11.33 4.46
N LYS A 194 -8.06 -11.44 5.67
CA LYS A 194 -8.96 -12.54 6.08
C LYS A 194 -10.18 -12.75 5.18
N SER A 195 -10.73 -11.69 4.61
CA SER A 195 -11.91 -11.78 3.75
C SER A 195 -11.59 -12.13 2.29
N PHE A 196 -10.32 -12.06 1.88
CA PHE A 196 -9.96 -12.18 0.47
C PHE A 196 -10.09 -13.63 -0.06
N ASN A 197 -11.00 -13.83 -1.03
CA ASN A 197 -11.29 -15.16 -1.58
C ASN A 197 -11.59 -15.16 -3.11
N GLN A 198 -10.96 -14.25 -3.85
CA GLN A 198 -11.21 -14.04 -5.29
C GLN A 198 -10.41 -15.00 -6.18
N ASP A 199 -10.88 -15.27 -7.39
CA ASP A 199 -10.14 -16.12 -8.33
C ASP A 199 -9.04 -15.32 -9.04
N LEU A 200 -7.79 -15.72 -8.84
CA LEU A 200 -6.59 -15.12 -9.45
C LEU A 200 -5.87 -16.09 -10.39
N SER A 201 -6.50 -17.21 -10.76
CA SER A 201 -5.89 -18.27 -11.57
C SER A 201 -5.39 -17.81 -12.95
N ASN A 202 -5.94 -16.70 -13.46
CA ASN A 202 -5.56 -16.10 -14.76
C ASN A 202 -4.34 -15.18 -14.71
N TRP A 203 -3.82 -14.84 -13.53
CA TRP A 203 -2.67 -13.94 -13.42
C TRP A 203 -1.38 -14.58 -13.96
N ASP A 204 -0.69 -13.86 -14.85
CA ASP A 204 0.64 -14.24 -15.35
C ASP A 204 1.73 -13.82 -14.36
N THR A 205 2.35 -14.80 -13.69
CA THR A 205 3.35 -14.58 -12.63
C THR A 205 4.77 -14.95 -13.05
N ARG A 206 5.03 -15.09 -14.36
CA ARG A 206 6.34 -15.55 -14.89
C ARG A 206 7.51 -14.63 -14.58
N ASN A 207 7.26 -13.34 -14.36
CA ASN A 207 8.31 -12.33 -14.10
C ASN A 207 8.64 -12.13 -12.62
N LEU A 208 8.06 -12.92 -11.71
CA LEU A 208 8.40 -12.82 -10.30
C LEU A 208 9.88 -13.13 -10.03
N SER A 209 10.47 -12.35 -9.12
CA SER A 209 11.88 -12.51 -8.73
C SER A 209 12.09 -13.82 -7.96
N LYS A 210 13.24 -14.45 -8.18
CA LYS A 210 13.68 -15.65 -7.47
C LYS A 210 14.42 -15.27 -6.19
N ASN A 211 14.05 -15.86 -5.07
CA ASN A 211 14.81 -15.88 -3.84
C ASN A 211 15.51 -17.25 -3.74
N VAL A 212 16.84 -17.24 -3.80
CA VAL A 212 17.68 -18.44 -3.62
C VAL A 212 18.09 -18.50 -2.16
N HIS A 213 17.58 -19.51 -1.43
CA HIS A 213 17.93 -19.72 -0.02
C HIS A 213 19.16 -20.62 0.12
N THR A 214 19.22 -21.68 -0.68
CA THR A 214 20.37 -22.60 -0.87
C THR A 214 20.34 -23.12 -2.31
N GLU A 215 21.38 -23.84 -2.76
CA GLU A 215 21.47 -24.40 -4.13
C GLU A 215 20.23 -25.22 -4.56
N ASN A 216 19.45 -25.73 -3.60
CA ASN A 216 18.29 -26.60 -3.86
C ASN A 216 16.94 -26.00 -3.42
N VAL A 217 16.88 -24.76 -2.92
CA VAL A 217 15.63 -24.13 -2.45
C VAL A 217 15.45 -22.75 -3.08
N ILE A 218 14.66 -22.72 -4.15
CA ILE A 218 14.23 -21.50 -4.84
C ILE A 218 12.78 -21.19 -4.45
N THR A 219 12.50 -19.94 -4.08
CA THR A 219 11.13 -19.46 -3.87
C THR A 219 10.92 -18.17 -4.64
N TYR A 220 9.74 -17.94 -5.21
CA TYR A 220 9.46 -16.70 -5.92
C TYR A 220 8.86 -15.64 -4.98
N THR A 221 9.12 -14.36 -5.23
CA THR A 221 8.52 -13.25 -4.50
C THR A 221 7.01 -13.21 -4.74
N GLY A 222 6.25 -13.85 -3.86
CA GLY A 222 4.82 -14.11 -4.08
C GLY A 222 4.43 -15.56 -3.92
N TRP A 223 5.38 -16.50 -3.87
CA TRP A 223 5.09 -17.90 -3.52
C TRP A 223 4.92 -18.06 -2.00
N THR A 224 5.81 -17.44 -1.23
CA THR A 224 5.78 -17.49 0.23
C THR A 224 4.79 -16.48 0.80
N ASN A 225 3.98 -16.93 1.77
CA ASN A 225 3.07 -16.07 2.55
C ASN A 225 2.05 -15.28 1.70
N PHE A 226 1.79 -15.66 0.44
CA PHE A 226 0.82 -14.95 -0.40
C PHE A 226 -0.56 -14.96 0.22
N ASN A 227 -1.03 -16.14 0.68
CA ASN A 227 -2.33 -16.29 1.33
C ASN A 227 -2.42 -17.56 2.22
N LYS A 228 -1.31 -18.14 2.67
CA LYS A 228 -1.34 -19.44 3.38
C LYS A 228 -2.15 -19.40 4.69
N ASP A 229 -2.28 -18.21 5.30
CA ASP A 229 -2.93 -17.99 6.59
C ASP A 229 -4.16 -17.08 6.52
N ALA A 230 -4.51 -16.50 5.36
CA ALA A 230 -5.62 -15.53 5.31
C ALA A 230 -6.99 -16.17 5.07
N HIS A 231 -7.11 -17.28 4.32
CA HIS A 231 -8.40 -17.99 4.21
C HIS A 231 -8.24 -19.48 3.86
N PRO A 232 -8.84 -20.44 4.62
CA PRO A 232 -8.75 -21.88 4.35
C PRO A 232 -9.40 -22.35 3.03
N ASP A 233 -10.17 -21.48 2.37
CA ASP A 233 -10.89 -21.76 1.12
C ASP A 233 -10.20 -21.14 -0.10
N PHE A 234 -9.12 -20.40 0.10
CA PHE A 234 -8.26 -19.92 -0.98
C PHE A 234 -7.32 -21.04 -1.44
N LYS A 235 -7.93 -22.05 -2.07
CA LYS A 235 -7.27 -23.29 -2.49
C LYS A 235 -6.61 -23.12 -3.86
N GLY A 236 -5.75 -24.08 -4.23
CA GLY A 236 -4.86 -24.00 -5.38
C GLY A 236 -5.50 -23.78 -6.76
N ASN A 237 -6.81 -23.99 -6.91
CA ASN A 237 -7.52 -23.68 -8.15
C ASN A 237 -7.80 -22.18 -8.35
N LYS A 238 -7.77 -21.37 -7.29
CA LYS A 238 -7.93 -19.90 -7.35
C LYS A 238 -6.60 -19.15 -7.35
N LEU A 239 -5.49 -19.84 -7.09
CA LEU A 239 -4.16 -19.24 -7.04
C LEU A 239 -3.57 -19.13 -8.46
N PRO A 240 -2.79 -18.08 -8.74
CA PRO A 240 -1.99 -18.05 -9.96
C PRO A 240 -1.02 -19.23 -9.99
N ARG A 241 -0.69 -19.66 -11.20
CA ARG A 241 0.39 -20.63 -11.42
C ARG A 241 1.73 -19.93 -11.27
N PHE A 242 2.21 -19.85 -10.04
CA PHE A 242 3.53 -19.34 -9.76
C PHE A 242 4.62 -20.19 -10.48
N PRO A 243 5.74 -19.57 -10.89
CA PRO A 243 6.83 -20.31 -11.52
C PRO A 243 7.40 -21.36 -10.57
N LYS A 244 7.81 -22.51 -11.10
CA LYS A 244 8.50 -23.58 -10.35
C LYS A 244 10.00 -23.31 -10.24
#